data_AF-A0A521ZM05-F1
#
_entry.id   AF-A0A521ZM05-F1
#
_cell.length_a   1.000
_cell.length_b   1.000
_cell.length_c   1.000
_cell.angle_alpha   90.00
_cell.angle_beta   90.00
_cell.angle_gamma   90.00
#
_symmetry.space_group_name_H-M   'P 1'
#
loop_
_entity.id
_entity.type
_entity.pdbx_description
1 polymer ?
#
loop_
_entity_poly.entity_id
_entity_poly.type
_entity_poly.pdbx_seq_one_letter_code
_entity_poly.pdbx_strand_id
1 'polypeptide(L)'
;MTDSEFKPFVGMWLTSPAGLVACAKVINGELLIPYARSGERRLAGHFYECRVEEKTLFGRFKRFASGELGVFTLAVGEIHTLKGGWWTEAKLPVRVRRDVRLADAKLPGMIKDVWVRMPKAKTPAWAAQYFLEWP
;
A
#
# COMPACT_ATOMS: atom_id res chain seq x y z
N MET A 1 0.32 5.14 -18.24
CA MET A 1 0.97 4.26 -17.24
C MET A 1 0.99 2.87 -17.83
N THR A 2 2.17 2.30 -18.06
CA THR A 2 2.29 0.93 -18.58
C THR A 2 2.42 0.00 -17.37
N ASP A 3 1.83 -1.20 -17.43
CA ASP A 3 1.94 -2.22 -16.37
C ASP A 3 3.38 -2.47 -15.88
N SER A 4 4.37 -2.10 -16.69
CA SER A 4 5.80 -2.17 -16.38
C SER A 4 6.22 -1.38 -15.14
N GLU A 5 5.59 -0.25 -14.81
CA GLU A 5 6.06 0.60 -13.69
C GLU A 5 5.71 0.03 -12.32
N PHE A 6 4.56 -0.65 -12.23
CA PHE A 6 4.10 -1.25 -10.98
C PHE A 6 4.75 -2.60 -10.67
N LYS A 7 5.46 -3.19 -11.63
CA LYS A 7 6.09 -4.51 -11.51
C LYS A 7 6.87 -4.73 -10.20
N PRO A 8 7.65 -3.77 -9.67
CA PRO A 8 8.36 -3.96 -8.39
C PRO A 8 7.44 -4.05 -7.18
N PHE A 9 6.21 -3.55 -7.28
CA PHE A 9 5.25 -3.42 -6.19
C PHE A 9 4.17 -4.52 -6.22
N VAL A 10 3.93 -5.16 -7.38
CA VAL A 10 2.99 -6.27 -7.52
C VAL A 10 3.48 -7.51 -6.75
N GLY A 11 2.60 -8.15 -5.97
CA GLY A 11 2.89 -9.36 -5.23
C GLY A 11 2.24 -9.41 -3.84
N MET A 12 2.62 -10.42 -3.07
CA MET A 12 2.23 -10.56 -1.67
C MET A 12 3.32 -9.98 -0.76
N TRP A 13 2.90 -9.24 0.27
CA TRP A 13 3.78 -8.53 1.18
C TRP A 13 3.35 -8.74 2.62
N LEU A 14 4.34 -8.94 3.50
CA LEU A 14 4.17 -8.89 4.95
C LEU A 14 4.71 -7.56 5.46
N THR A 15 3.89 -6.79 6.18
CA THR A 15 4.29 -5.49 6.74
C THR A 15 4.86 -5.62 8.15
N SER A 16 5.80 -4.74 8.51
CA SER A 16 6.50 -4.73 9.79
C SER A 16 6.64 -3.31 10.32
N PRO A 17 6.25 -3.04 11.58
CA PRO A 17 5.96 -4.02 12.64
C PRO A 17 4.50 -4.51 12.69
N ALA A 18 3.61 -4.04 11.81
CA ALA A 18 2.17 -4.24 11.96
C ALA A 18 1.69 -5.69 11.71
N GLY A 19 2.48 -6.53 11.03
CA GLY A 19 2.13 -7.92 10.74
C GLY A 19 0.93 -8.08 9.81
N LEU A 20 0.70 -7.10 8.92
CA LEU A 20 -0.38 -7.15 7.94
C LEU A 20 0.08 -7.90 6.69
N VAL A 21 -0.85 -8.58 6.04
CA VAL A 21 -0.63 -9.19 4.73
C VAL A 21 -1.31 -8.32 3.69
N ALA A 22 -0.53 -7.77 2.77
CA ALA A 22 -0.98 -6.97 1.65
C ALA A 22 -0.85 -7.75 0.34
N CYS A 23 -1.84 -7.65 -0.53
CA CYS A 23 -1.84 -8.26 -1.86
C CYS A 23 -1.91 -7.16 -2.91
N ALA A 24 -0.82 -6.91 -3.63
CA ALA A 24 -0.74 -5.87 -4.65
C ALA A 24 -0.92 -6.48 -6.04
N LYS A 25 -1.87 -5.97 -6.83
CA LYS A 25 -2.14 -6.42 -8.19
C LYS A 25 -2.57 -5.24 -9.08
N VAL A 26 -2.17 -5.26 -10.34
CA VAL A 26 -2.66 -4.31 -11.34
C VAL A 26 -3.99 -4.82 -11.91
N ILE A 27 -5.02 -3.98 -11.84
CA ILE A 27 -6.37 -4.23 -12.38
C ILE A 27 -6.75 -2.98 -13.19
N ASN A 28 -7.11 -3.14 -14.45
CA ASN A 28 -7.50 -2.03 -15.34
C ASN A 28 -6.48 -0.87 -15.40
N GLY A 29 -5.18 -1.18 -15.30
CA GLY A 29 -4.10 -0.19 -15.29
C GLY A 29 -3.85 0.50 -13.95
N GLU A 30 -4.60 0.14 -12.89
CA GLU A 30 -4.42 0.67 -11.54
C GLU A 30 -3.80 -0.37 -10.61
N LEU A 31 -2.81 0.04 -9.79
CA LEU A 31 -2.31 -0.82 -8.72
C LEU A 31 -3.24 -0.74 -7.51
N LEU A 32 -3.86 -1.88 -7.20
CA LEU A 32 -4.72 -2.05 -6.04
C LEU A 32 -4.03 -2.91 -4.99
N ILE A 33 -4.14 -2.53 -3.73
CA ILE A 33 -3.47 -3.22 -2.63
C ILE A 33 -4.40 -3.40 -1.44
N PRO A 34 -5.36 -4.35 -1.48
CA PRO A 34 -6.07 -4.78 -0.28
C PRO A 34 -5.11 -5.41 0.74
N TYR A 35 -5.45 -5.26 2.03
CA TYR A 35 -4.71 -5.91 3.11
C TYR A 35 -5.62 -6.41 4.23
N ALA A 36 -5.13 -7.40 4.96
CA ALA A 36 -5.76 -7.99 6.14
C ALA A 36 -4.71 -8.21 7.23
N ARG A 37 -5.13 -8.43 8.48
CA ARG A 37 -4.23 -8.93 9.51
C ARG A 37 -3.90 -10.39 9.22
N SER A 38 -2.66 -10.82 9.50
CA SER A 38 -2.25 -12.22 9.31
C SER A 38 -3.22 -13.19 10.02
N GLY A 39 -3.66 -14.23 9.31
CA GLY A 39 -4.61 -15.23 9.81
C GLY A 39 -6.09 -14.81 9.76
N GLU A 40 -6.40 -13.54 9.50
CA GLU A 40 -7.78 -13.10 9.39
C GLU A 40 -8.37 -13.39 8.00
N ARG A 41 -9.67 -13.68 7.97
CA ARG A 41 -10.43 -13.92 6.73
C ARG A 41 -11.02 -12.64 6.13
N ARG A 42 -10.99 -11.53 6.86
CA ARG A 42 -11.63 -10.27 6.47
C ARG A 42 -10.61 -9.20 6.16
N LEU A 43 -10.91 -8.37 5.16
CA LEU A 43 -10.15 -7.18 4.83
C LEU A 43 -10.13 -6.18 5.99
N ALA A 44 -8.94 -5.69 6.31
CA ALA A 44 -8.75 -4.61 7.26
C ALA A 44 -8.80 -3.24 6.56
N GLY A 45 -8.41 -3.19 5.29
CA GLY A 45 -8.39 -1.98 4.50
C GLY A 45 -7.75 -2.20 3.12
N HIS A 46 -7.43 -1.10 2.46
CA HIS A 46 -6.72 -1.12 1.19
C HIS A 46 -5.84 0.12 1.00
N PHE A 47 -4.91 0.02 0.06
CA PHE A 47 -4.20 1.13 -0.54
C PHE A 47 -4.67 1.34 -1.98
N TYR A 48 -4.86 2.60 -2.37
CA TYR A 48 -5.50 3.01 -3.62
C TYR A 48 -4.92 4.34 -4.14
N GLU A 49 -5.32 4.75 -5.34
CA GLU A 49 -4.78 5.94 -6.04
C GLU A 49 -3.25 5.89 -6.16
N CYS A 50 -2.73 4.70 -6.43
CA CYS A 50 -1.31 4.43 -6.52
C CYS A 50 -0.65 5.18 -7.68
N ARG A 51 0.51 5.79 -7.41
CA ARG A 51 1.36 6.47 -8.39
C ARG A 51 2.82 6.08 -8.14
N VAL A 52 3.55 5.79 -9.21
CA VAL A 52 4.99 5.54 -9.13
C VAL A 52 5.72 6.76 -9.67
N GLU A 53 6.72 7.21 -8.92
CA GLU A 53 7.69 8.19 -9.40
C GLU A 53 9.08 7.65 -9.10
N GLU A 54 9.89 7.53 -10.16
CA GLU A 54 11.20 6.87 -10.17
C GLU A 54 11.12 5.41 -9.67
N LYS A 55 11.27 5.19 -8.36
CA LYS A 55 11.21 3.87 -7.70
C LYS A 55 10.42 3.92 -6.39
N THR A 56 9.58 4.94 -6.25
CA THR A 56 8.79 5.18 -5.05
C THR A 56 7.32 5.13 -5.40
N LEU A 57 6.59 4.28 -4.69
CA LEU A 57 5.15 4.18 -4.75
C LEU A 57 4.55 5.15 -3.73
N PHE A 58 3.65 5.99 -4.20
CA PHE A 58 2.82 6.86 -3.39
C PHE A 58 1.37 6.44 -3.54
N GLY A 59 0.55 6.74 -2.53
CA GLY A 59 -0.88 6.60 -2.66
C GLY A 59 -1.61 6.91 -1.37
N ARG A 60 -2.87 6.50 -1.34
CA ARG A 60 -3.76 6.64 -0.19
C ARG A 60 -4.03 5.29 0.45
N PHE A 61 -4.48 5.32 1.70
CA PHE A 61 -5.06 4.15 2.34
C PHE A 61 -6.38 4.48 3.04
N LYS A 62 -7.19 3.45 3.23
CA LYS A 62 -8.39 3.48 4.06
C LYS A 62 -8.43 2.23 4.95
N ARG A 63 -8.68 2.42 6.25
CA ARG A 63 -9.02 1.33 7.18
C ARG A 63 -10.53 1.18 7.22
N PHE A 64 -11.05 -0.02 6.95
CA PHE A 64 -12.49 -0.22 6.82
C PHE A 64 -13.21 -0.16 8.17
N ALA A 65 -12.62 -0.71 9.23
CA ALA A 65 -13.26 -0.75 10.55
C ALA A 65 -13.44 0.65 11.18
N SER A 66 -12.46 1.55 11.00
CA SER A 66 -12.47 2.88 11.60
C SER A 66 -12.86 4.00 10.63
N GLY A 67 -12.86 3.74 9.32
CA GLY A 67 -12.96 4.78 8.30
C GLY A 67 -11.73 5.69 8.21
N GLU A 68 -10.65 5.39 8.93
CA GLU A 68 -9.43 6.20 8.94
C GLU A 68 -8.80 6.26 7.54
N LEU A 69 -8.48 7.47 7.11
CA LEU A 69 -7.81 7.77 5.85
C LEU A 69 -6.37 8.23 6.10
N GLY A 70 -5.52 8.02 5.10
CA GLY A 70 -4.16 8.52 5.12
C GLY A 70 -3.44 8.37 3.80
N VAL A 71 -2.16 8.72 3.82
CA VAL A 71 -1.24 8.59 2.69
C VAL A 71 -0.09 7.69 3.06
N PHE A 72 0.52 7.06 2.06
CA PHE A 72 1.69 6.22 2.25
C PHE A 72 2.72 6.48 1.15
N THR A 73 3.97 6.17 1.48
CA THR A 73 5.09 6.12 0.54
C THR A 73 5.91 4.86 0.78
N LEU A 74 6.32 4.19 -0.30
CA LEU A 74 7.11 2.96 -0.28
C LEU A 74 8.12 2.98 -1.42
N ALA A 75 9.40 3.10 -1.08
CA ALA A 75 10.50 2.98 -2.03
C ALA A 75 10.95 1.52 -2.17
N VAL A 76 11.36 1.12 -3.37
CA VAL A 76 11.99 -0.18 -3.60
C VAL A 76 13.29 -0.25 -2.80
N GLY A 77 13.37 -1.20 -1.88
CA GLY A 77 14.56 -1.47 -1.07
C GLY A 77 15.40 -2.63 -1.61
N GLU A 78 16.42 -2.98 -0.84
CA GLU A 78 17.25 -4.16 -1.08
C GLU A 78 16.44 -5.46 -0.87
N ILE A 79 16.85 -6.53 -1.55
CA ILE A 79 16.44 -7.92 -1.33
C ILE A 79 14.94 -8.04 -1.01
N HIS A 80 14.09 -7.83 -2.03
CA HIS A 80 12.65 -8.06 -1.93
C HIS A 80 11.92 -7.27 -0.83
N THR A 81 12.37 -6.05 -0.53
CA THR A 81 11.69 -5.17 0.43
C THR A 81 11.15 -3.91 -0.24
N LEU A 82 10.10 -3.34 0.36
CA LEU A 82 9.73 -1.94 0.19
C LEU A 82 9.89 -1.24 1.54
N LYS A 83 10.40 -0.01 1.53
CA LYS A 83 10.65 0.78 2.75
C LYS A 83 10.00 2.14 2.65
N GLY A 84 9.38 2.58 3.73
CA GLY A 84 8.84 3.94 3.80
C GLY A 84 7.97 4.10 5.03
N GLY A 85 6.74 4.55 4.83
CA GLY A 85 5.84 4.78 5.92
C GLY A 85 4.52 5.40 5.49
N TRP A 86 3.74 5.78 6.48
CA TRP A 86 2.41 6.32 6.29
C TRP A 86 2.08 7.39 7.33
N TRP A 87 1.09 8.21 7.00
CA TRP A 87 0.53 9.25 7.85
C TRP A 87 -0.99 9.16 7.82
N THR A 88 -1.63 9.42 8.94
CA THR A 88 -3.08 9.68 8.96
C THR A 88 -3.36 11.07 8.39
N GLU A 89 -4.50 11.26 7.71
CA GLU A 89 -4.83 12.55 7.10
C GLU A 89 -4.84 13.71 8.10
N ALA A 90 -5.23 13.44 9.35
CA ALA A 90 -5.24 14.41 10.43
C ALA A 90 -3.86 15.02 10.74
N LYS A 91 -2.77 14.30 10.41
CA LYS A 91 -1.39 14.73 10.66
C LYS A 91 -0.74 15.37 9.43
N LEU A 92 -1.45 15.44 8.30
CA LEU A 92 -0.88 15.90 7.03
C LEU A 92 -1.20 17.37 6.71
N PRO A 93 -0.21 18.14 6.26
CA PRO A 93 -0.45 19.44 5.65
C PRO A 93 -1.45 19.33 4.48
N VAL A 94 -2.30 20.35 4.29
CA VAL A 94 -3.33 20.39 3.22
C VAL A 94 -2.73 20.08 1.85
N ARG A 95 -1.53 20.60 1.55
CA ARG A 95 -0.85 20.36 0.28
C ARG A 95 -0.55 18.88 0.01
N VAL A 96 -0.14 18.12 1.04
CA VAL A 96 0.17 16.69 0.91
C VAL A 96 -1.11 15.86 0.78
N ARG A 97 -2.20 16.29 1.42
CA ARG A 97 -3.52 15.67 1.24
C ARG A 97 -4.04 15.81 -0.19
N ARG A 98 -3.69 16.89 -0.89
CA ARG A 98 -4.05 17.12 -2.29
C ARG A 98 -3.13 16.40 -3.27
N ASP A 99 -1.83 16.40 -2.99
CA ASP A 99 -0.82 15.74 -3.81
C ASP A 99 0.05 14.81 -2.95
N VAL A 100 -0.24 13.51 -3.02
CA VAL A 100 0.44 12.47 -2.22
C VAL A 100 1.92 12.34 -2.56
N ARG A 101 2.38 12.81 -3.72
CA ARG A 101 3.80 12.78 -4.12
C ARG A 101 4.65 13.72 -3.27
N LEU A 102 4.02 14.70 -2.61
CA LEU A 102 4.68 15.59 -1.67
C LEU A 102 4.93 14.94 -0.30
N ALA A 103 4.48 13.70 -0.09
CA ALA A 103 4.76 12.94 1.12
C ALA A 103 6.23 12.50 1.13
N ASP A 104 6.99 13.01 2.09
CA ASP A 104 8.41 12.68 2.26
C ASP A 104 8.69 12.29 3.72
N ALA A 105 9.70 11.45 3.93
CA ALA A 105 10.09 10.94 5.24
C ALA A 105 10.48 12.02 6.26
N LYS A 106 10.78 13.25 5.82
CA LYS A 106 11.04 14.40 6.70
C LYS A 106 9.77 15.01 7.29
N LEU A 107 8.58 14.69 6.76
CA LEU A 107 7.32 15.16 7.34
C LEU A 107 7.12 14.57 8.74
N PRO A 108 6.78 15.41 9.74
CA PRO A 108 6.55 14.93 11.09
C PRO A 108 5.37 13.96 11.14
N GLY A 109 5.41 13.04 12.11
CA GLY A 109 4.31 12.10 12.35
C GLY A 109 4.27 10.89 11.41
N MET A 110 5.32 10.67 10.61
CA MET A 110 5.43 9.45 9.80
C MET A 110 5.53 8.21 10.69
N ILE A 111 4.71 7.21 10.42
CA ILE A 111 4.85 5.88 10.98
C ILE A 111 5.63 5.04 9.97
N LYS A 112 6.85 4.64 10.34
CA LYS A 112 7.73 3.83 9.50
C LYS A 112 7.13 2.45 9.28
N ASP A 113 7.28 1.93 8.07
CA ASP A 113 6.82 0.60 7.69
C ASP A 113 7.80 -0.05 6.71
N VAL A 114 7.96 -1.36 6.83
CA VAL A 114 8.78 -2.18 5.92
C VAL A 114 7.95 -3.34 5.44
N TRP A 115 7.88 -3.50 4.12
CA TRP A 115 7.14 -4.56 3.48
C TRP A 115 8.12 -5.57 2.94
N VAL A 116 8.02 -6.81 3.42
CA VAL A 116 8.85 -7.93 2.98
C VAL A 116 8.04 -8.78 2.03
N ARG A 117 8.56 -9.01 0.82
CA ARG A 117 7.88 -9.82 -0.19
C ARG A 117 7.75 -11.26 0.32
N MET A 118 6.59 -11.85 0.07
CA MET A 118 6.32 -13.26 0.35
C MET A 118 6.41 -14.05 -0.95
N PRO A 119 7.59 -14.58 -1.34
CA PRO A 119 7.73 -15.34 -2.58
C PRO A 119 6.85 -16.60 -2.52
N LYS A 120 6.22 -16.94 -3.65
CA LYS A 120 5.34 -18.12 -3.80
C LYS A 120 4.08 -18.12 -2.93
N ALA A 121 3.78 -17.03 -2.22
CA ALA A 121 2.51 -16.92 -1.50
C ALA A 121 1.33 -16.91 -2.47
N LYS A 122 0.31 -17.69 -2.16
CA LYS A 122 -0.94 -17.73 -2.93
C LYS A 122 -1.77 -16.49 -2.60
N THR A 123 -2.50 -15.99 -3.59
CA THR A 123 -3.50 -14.93 -3.39
C THR A 123 -4.59 -15.42 -2.43
N PRO A 124 -4.82 -14.76 -1.30
CA PRO A 124 -5.88 -15.13 -0.37
C PRO A 124 -7.28 -14.88 -0.95
N ALA A 125 -8.28 -15.61 -0.46
CA ALA A 125 -9.67 -15.48 -0.92
C ALA A 125 -10.21 -14.04 -0.78
N TRP A 126 -9.89 -13.35 0.32
CA TRP A 126 -10.29 -11.96 0.54
C TRP A 126 -9.72 -11.01 -0.52
N ALA A 127 -8.51 -11.28 -1.03
CA ALA A 127 -7.88 -10.45 -2.05
C ALA A 127 -8.52 -10.74 -3.41
N ALA A 128 -8.73 -12.02 -3.71
CA ALA A 128 -9.38 -12.44 -4.95
C ALA A 128 -10.79 -11.85 -5.07
N GLN A 129 -11.59 -11.91 -4.01
CA GLN A 129 -12.92 -11.30 -3.97
C GLN A 129 -12.85 -9.79 -4.18
N TYR A 130 -11.95 -9.10 -3.46
CA TYR A 130 -11.76 -7.66 -3.59
C TYR A 130 -11.46 -7.24 -5.05
N PHE A 131 -10.60 -7.98 -5.76
CA PHE A 131 -10.25 -7.65 -7.14
C PHE A 131 -11.39 -7.94 -8.14
N LEU A 132 -12.28 -8.88 -7.84
CA LEU A 132 -13.45 -9.17 -8.69
C LEU A 132 -14.54 -8.12 -8.55
N GLU A 133 -14.66 -7.53 -7.36
CA GLU A 133 -15.66 -6.51 -7.03
C GLU A 133 -15.18 -5.09 -7.33
N TRP A 134 -13.92 -4.90 -7.71
CA TRP A 134 -13.39 -3.58 -8.05
C TRP A 134 -13.96 -3.10 -9.40
N PRO A 135 -14.57 -1.91 -9.45
CA PRO A 135 -15.20 -1.38 -10.66
C PRO A 135 -14.21 -1.07 -11.79
#